data_AF-A0A9P4S4Q1-F1
#
_entry.id   AF-A0A9P4S4Q1-F1
#
_cell.length_a   1.000
_cell.length_b   1.000
_cell.length_c   1.000
_cell.angle_alpha   90.00
_cell.angle_beta   90.00
_cell.angle_gamma   90.00
#
_symmetry.space_group_name_H-M   'P 1'
#
loop_
_entity.id
_entity.type
_entity.pdbx_description
1 polymer ?
#
loop_
_entity_poly.entity_id
_entity_poly.type
_entity_poly.pdbx_seq_one_letter_code
_entity_poly.pdbx_strand_id
1 'polypeptide(L)'
;MDNGKGIITKLPNPNAGRPHYTTASEVATMDFPCIGLKYSQYTGTRSLRLDSSSKSPVGTEYIFMERSPGVELDNVWENMSGPARLKIVEAPTEYEASFVTCSLSMYGSLCYVNDVHEVLPSQMVHLPSSTSVRREPHRQFAVGPTTNRTYFDDGCGEVDSDLGPYQTFDDNIRS
;
A
#
# COMPACT_ATOMS: atom_id res chain seq x y z
N MET A 1 -2.72 20.19 -16.91
CA MET A 1 -2.36 18.78 -16.70
C MET A 1 -1.57 18.26 -17.91
N ASP A 2 -0.55 19.00 -18.36
CA ASP A 2 0.01 18.80 -19.70
C ASP A 2 1.54 18.59 -19.64
N ASN A 3 1.97 17.66 -18.79
CA ASN A 3 3.38 17.29 -18.62
C ASN A 3 3.78 16.07 -19.47
N GLY A 4 2.92 15.61 -20.39
CA GLY A 4 3.17 14.46 -21.26
C GLY A 4 3.26 13.10 -20.53
N LYS A 5 3.02 13.05 -19.22
CA LYS A 5 3.02 11.80 -18.45
C LYS A 5 1.66 11.13 -18.51
N GLY A 6 1.64 9.84 -18.83
CA GLY A 6 0.43 9.02 -18.75
C GLY A 6 -0.01 8.85 -17.29
N ILE A 7 -1.32 8.96 -17.04
CA ILE A 7 -1.95 8.72 -15.75
C ILE A 7 -2.82 7.47 -15.86
N ILE A 8 -2.76 6.61 -14.86
CA ILE A 8 -3.67 5.47 -14.68
C ILE A 8 -4.64 5.83 -13.56
N THR A 9 -5.92 5.48 -13.77
CA THR A 9 -6.94 5.58 -12.73
C THR A 9 -7.38 4.18 -12.37
N LYS A 10 -7.23 3.81 -11.10
CA LYS A 10 -7.73 2.55 -10.56
C LYS A 10 -9.00 2.80 -9.77
N LEU A 11 -10.01 1.98 -10.02
CA LEU A 11 -11.24 1.89 -9.24
C LEU A 11 -11.18 0.61 -8.40
N PRO A 12 -11.67 0.62 -7.14
CA PRO A 12 -11.75 -0.57 -6.33
C PRO A 12 -12.73 -1.56 -6.97
N ASN A 13 -12.37 -2.84 -6.95
CA ASN A 13 -13.34 -3.87 -7.29
C ASN A 13 -14.40 -3.95 -6.19
N PRO A 14 -15.68 -4.24 -6.53
CA PRO A 14 -16.75 -4.35 -5.52
C PRO A 14 -16.49 -5.35 -4.40
N ASN A 15 -15.59 -6.32 -4.63
CA ASN A 15 -15.19 -7.36 -3.68
C ASN A 15 -13.83 -7.09 -3.01
N ALA A 16 -13.32 -5.86 -3.04
CA ALA A 16 -12.01 -5.50 -2.47
C ALA A 16 -11.99 -5.44 -0.93
N GLY A 17 -13.05 -5.89 -0.25
CA GLY A 17 -13.18 -5.79 1.22
C GLY A 17 -13.75 -4.44 1.64
N ARG A 18 -13.36 -3.96 2.83
CA ARG A 18 -13.89 -2.70 3.39
C ARG A 18 -13.50 -1.50 2.52
N PRO A 19 -14.48 -0.73 2.02
CA PRO A 19 -14.24 0.57 1.39
C PRO A 19 -13.42 1.47 2.31
N HIS A 20 -12.71 2.43 1.74
CA HIS A 20 -11.75 3.31 2.41
C HIS A 20 -10.48 2.61 2.86
N TYR A 21 -10.55 1.62 3.76
CA TYR A 21 -9.34 1.02 4.33
C TYR A 21 -8.52 0.22 3.31
N THR A 22 -9.16 -0.55 2.42
CA THR A 22 -8.42 -1.25 1.36
C THR A 22 -7.73 -0.26 0.42
N THR A 23 -8.46 0.77 -0.02
CA THR A 23 -7.93 1.77 -0.96
C THR A 23 -6.81 2.58 -0.31
N ALA A 24 -7.00 3.06 0.92
CA ALA A 24 -5.99 3.80 1.67
C ALA A 24 -4.74 2.96 1.92
N SER A 25 -4.92 1.67 2.26
CA SER A 25 -3.80 0.78 2.49
C SER A 25 -2.99 0.49 1.23
N GLU A 26 -3.66 0.36 0.10
CA GLU A 26 -3.00 0.20 -1.20
C GLU A 26 -2.14 1.43 -1.55
N VAL A 27 -2.70 2.63 -1.40
CA VAL A 27 -1.99 3.90 -1.64
C VAL A 27 -0.76 4.00 -0.74
N ALA A 28 -0.91 3.76 0.57
CA ALA A 28 0.19 3.81 1.52
C ALA A 28 1.27 2.79 1.20
N THR A 29 0.90 1.55 0.85
CA THR A 29 1.84 0.47 0.53
C THR A 29 2.63 0.76 -0.75
N MET A 30 2.02 1.37 -1.78
CA MET A 30 2.75 1.79 -2.98
C MET A 30 3.79 2.89 -2.70
N ASP A 31 3.43 3.84 -1.83
CA ASP A 31 4.28 4.98 -1.51
C ASP A 31 5.36 4.63 -0.45
N PHE A 32 5.16 3.58 0.34
CA PHE A 32 6.04 3.22 1.46
C PHE A 32 7.48 2.89 1.05
N PRO A 33 7.75 2.08 0.00
CA PRO A 33 9.12 1.84 -0.44
C PRO A 33 9.82 3.11 -0.95
N CYS A 34 9.08 3.98 -1.66
CA CYS A 34 9.60 5.26 -2.18
C CYS A 34 10.01 6.20 -1.04
N ILE A 35 9.08 6.41 -0.10
CA ILE A 35 9.12 7.51 0.86
C ILE A 35 9.73 7.05 2.18
N GLY A 36 9.35 5.87 2.63
CA GLY A 36 9.79 5.29 3.90
C GLY A 36 11.09 4.49 3.80
N LEU A 37 11.35 3.80 2.69
CA LEU A 37 12.53 2.94 2.56
C LEU A 37 13.58 3.46 1.57
N LYS A 38 13.28 4.55 0.85
CA LYS A 38 14.16 5.22 -0.14
C LYS A 38 14.53 4.38 -1.36
N TYR A 39 13.75 3.36 -1.70
CA TYR A 39 13.95 2.57 -2.91
C TYR A 39 13.25 3.21 -4.12
N SER A 40 13.63 4.47 -4.42
CA SER A 40 13.02 5.25 -5.51
C SER A 40 13.30 4.69 -6.90
N GLN A 41 14.31 3.85 -7.06
CA GLN A 41 14.79 3.35 -8.36
C GLN A 41 13.90 2.27 -8.98
N TYR A 42 12.88 1.82 -8.26
CA TYR A 42 12.26 0.51 -8.46
C TYR A 42 10.73 0.53 -8.45
N THR A 43 10.13 1.66 -8.06
CA THR A 43 8.69 1.83 -7.93
C THR A 43 8.24 2.87 -8.94
N GLY A 44 7.85 2.39 -10.13
CA GLY A 44 7.37 3.26 -11.20
C GLY A 44 5.97 3.84 -11.00
N THR A 45 5.33 3.55 -9.86
CA THR A 45 3.95 3.95 -9.59
C THR A 45 3.90 4.78 -8.32
N ARG A 46 3.78 6.09 -8.46
CA ARG A 46 3.51 7.02 -7.36
C ARG A 46 2.02 7.30 -7.29
N SER A 47 1.43 7.18 -6.11
CA SER A 47 0.06 7.65 -5.89
C SER A 47 0.02 9.18 -5.90
N LEU A 48 -0.86 9.73 -6.73
CA LEU A 48 -1.01 11.17 -6.91
C LEU A 48 -2.14 11.73 -6.04
N ARG A 49 -3.23 10.98 -5.89
CA ARG A 49 -4.41 11.40 -5.12
C ARG A 49 -5.35 10.22 -4.81
N LEU A 50 -5.90 10.25 -3.60
CA LEU A 50 -7.05 9.49 -3.14
C LEU A 50 -8.25 10.44 -3.03
N ASP A 51 -9.44 9.99 -3.46
CA ASP A 51 -10.72 10.56 -3.02
C ASP A 51 -11.54 9.40 -2.46
N SER A 52 -11.67 9.33 -1.14
CA SER A 52 -12.41 8.27 -0.44
C SER A 52 -13.89 8.62 -0.23
N SER A 53 -14.37 9.72 -0.80
CA SER A 53 -15.76 10.13 -0.64
C SER A 53 -16.68 9.32 -1.56
N SER A 54 -17.73 8.71 -1.00
CA SER A 54 -18.87 8.22 -1.78
C SER A 54 -19.60 9.33 -2.54
N LYS A 55 -19.25 10.60 -2.29
CA LYS A 55 -19.71 11.80 -3.01
C LYS A 55 -18.75 12.23 -4.11
N SER A 56 -17.71 11.45 -4.41
CA SER A 56 -16.86 11.72 -5.56
C SER A 56 -17.71 11.75 -6.85
N PRO A 57 -17.34 12.50 -7.89
CA PRO A 57 -18.09 12.53 -9.15
C PRO A 57 -18.28 11.16 -9.81
N VAL A 58 -17.44 10.19 -9.44
CA VAL A 58 -17.46 8.81 -9.97
C VAL A 58 -18.29 7.88 -9.07
N GLY A 59 -18.76 8.37 -7.90
CA GLY A 59 -19.59 7.61 -6.96
C GLY A 59 -18.86 6.50 -6.20
N THR A 60 -17.53 6.44 -6.33
CA THR A 60 -16.67 5.47 -5.67
C THR A 60 -15.29 6.07 -5.45
N GLU A 61 -14.51 5.43 -4.58
CA GLU A 61 -13.11 5.77 -4.41
C GLU A 61 -12.30 5.50 -5.67
N TYR A 62 -11.21 6.22 -5.85
CA TYR A 62 -10.27 5.95 -6.93
C TYR A 62 -8.85 6.35 -6.54
N ILE A 63 -7.89 5.72 -7.21
CA ILE A 63 -6.47 6.04 -7.09
C ILE A 63 -5.98 6.56 -8.43
N PHE A 64 -5.49 7.81 -8.43
CA PHE A 64 -4.68 8.31 -9.55
C PHE A 64 -3.22 7.93 -9.33
N MET A 65 -2.60 7.36 -10.34
CA MET A 65 -1.19 6.95 -10.29
C MET A 65 -0.46 7.28 -11.59
N GLU A 66 0.84 7.57 -11.49
CA GLU A 66 1.68 7.72 -12.68
C GLU A 66 1.81 6.37 -13.41
N ARG A 67 1.76 6.39 -14.74
CA ARG A 67 2.05 5.19 -15.54
C ARG A 67 3.53 4.86 -15.41
N SER A 68 3.83 3.68 -14.87
CA SER A 68 5.19 3.13 -14.86
C SER A 68 5.68 2.91 -16.30
N PRO A 69 6.86 3.42 -16.69
CA PRO A 69 7.44 3.11 -17.98
C PRO A 69 7.97 1.67 -17.98
N GLY A 70 7.65 0.90 -19.01
CA GLY A 70 8.13 -0.47 -19.14
C GLY A 70 7.27 -1.33 -20.05
N VAL A 71 7.62 -2.60 -20.11
CA VAL A 71 6.87 -3.67 -20.80
C VAL A 71 6.59 -4.77 -19.80
N GLU A 72 5.43 -5.42 -19.94
CA GLU A 72 5.07 -6.56 -19.11
C GLU A 72 6.08 -7.69 -19.31
N LEU A 73 6.45 -8.34 -18.20
CA LEU A 73 7.50 -9.34 -18.20
C LEU A 73 7.17 -10.53 -19.11
N ASP A 74 5.90 -10.95 -19.14
CA ASP A 74 5.40 -12.05 -19.99
C ASP A 74 5.73 -11.87 -21.48
N ASN A 75 5.66 -10.62 -21.96
CA ASN A 75 5.93 -10.29 -23.36
C ASN A 75 7.41 -10.42 -23.76
N VAL A 76 8.33 -10.38 -22.78
CA VAL A 76 9.78 -10.39 -23.04
C VAL A 76 10.50 -11.60 -22.45
N TRP A 77 9.90 -12.25 -21.43
CA TRP A 77 10.54 -13.26 -20.58
C TRP A 77 11.21 -14.35 -21.38
N GLU A 78 10.49 -14.93 -22.35
CA GLU A 78 10.99 -16.04 -23.16
C GLU A 78 12.24 -15.68 -23.98
N ASN A 79 12.37 -14.40 -24.36
CA ASN A 79 13.49 -13.89 -25.15
C ASN A 79 14.65 -13.36 -24.28
N MET A 80 14.52 -13.35 -22.96
CA MET A 80 15.57 -12.89 -22.05
C MET A 80 16.66 -13.95 -21.83
N SER A 81 17.90 -13.51 -21.66
CA SER A 81 19.00 -14.39 -21.26
C SER A 81 18.84 -14.84 -19.81
N GLY A 82 19.39 -16.02 -19.47
CA GLY A 82 19.40 -16.55 -18.10
C GLY A 82 19.89 -15.54 -17.05
N PRO A 83 21.04 -14.87 -17.26
CA PRO A 83 21.52 -13.83 -16.34
C PRO A 83 20.57 -12.63 -16.18
N ALA A 84 19.83 -12.26 -17.24
CA ALA A 84 18.86 -11.17 -17.15
C ALA A 84 17.61 -11.59 -16.36
N ARG A 85 17.13 -12.82 -16.54
CA ARG A 85 16.03 -13.38 -15.73
C ARG A 85 16.42 -13.46 -14.25
N LEU A 86 17.64 -13.91 -13.95
CA LEU A 86 18.15 -13.98 -12.58
C LEU A 86 18.09 -12.61 -11.88
N LYS A 87 18.58 -11.54 -12.54
CA LYS A 87 18.50 -10.19 -11.98
C LYS A 87 17.08 -9.74 -11.68
N ILE A 88 16.10 -10.11 -12.51
CA ILE A 88 14.69 -9.78 -12.28
C ILE A 88 14.14 -10.53 -11.07
N VAL A 89 14.51 -11.79 -10.89
CA VAL A 89 14.08 -12.60 -9.73
C VAL A 89 14.77 -12.14 -8.45
N GLU A 90 16.01 -11.63 -8.53
CA GLU A 90 16.73 -11.06 -7.40
C GLU A 90 16.15 -9.71 -6.95
N ALA A 91 15.61 -8.90 -7.86
CA ALA A 91 15.08 -7.57 -7.52
C ALA A 91 14.02 -7.60 -6.40
N PRO A 92 12.98 -8.48 -6.41
CA PRO A 92 12.04 -8.68 -5.30
C PRO A 92 12.69 -8.84 -3.93
N THR A 93 13.85 -9.51 -3.84
CA THR A 93 14.51 -9.78 -2.56
C THR A 93 14.97 -8.51 -1.86
N GLU A 94 15.34 -7.47 -2.62
CA GLU A 94 15.71 -6.17 -2.06
C GLU A 94 14.49 -5.49 -1.42
N TYR A 95 13.31 -5.61 -2.05
CA TYR A 95 12.07 -5.08 -1.48
C TYR A 95 11.67 -5.87 -0.22
N GLU A 96 11.65 -7.20 -0.28
CA GLU A 96 11.30 -8.05 0.86
C GLU A 96 12.22 -7.77 2.06
N ALA A 97 13.54 -7.70 1.83
CA ALA A 97 14.50 -7.34 2.87
C ALA A 97 14.16 -5.98 3.48
N SER A 98 13.83 -4.97 2.65
CA SER A 98 13.48 -3.64 3.14
C SER A 98 12.21 -3.63 4.00
N PHE A 99 11.17 -4.37 3.60
CA PHE A 99 9.95 -4.51 4.38
C PHE A 99 10.18 -5.25 5.69
N VAL A 100 10.97 -6.33 5.68
CA VAL A 100 11.29 -7.11 6.89
C VAL A 100 12.17 -6.33 7.87
N THR A 101 13.05 -5.44 7.38
CA THR A 101 13.83 -4.56 8.26
C THR A 101 13.02 -3.43 8.88
N CYS A 102 11.82 -3.15 8.35
CA CYS A 102 10.93 -2.17 8.94
C CYS A 102 10.20 -2.77 10.16
N SER A 103 10.45 -2.22 11.34
CA SER A 103 9.69 -2.59 12.54
C SER A 103 8.30 -1.94 12.50
N LEU A 104 7.28 -2.73 12.18
CA LEU A 104 5.89 -2.37 12.48
C LEU A 104 5.60 -2.77 13.92
N SER A 105 5.10 -1.83 14.71
CA SER A 105 4.79 -2.03 16.14
C SER A 105 3.49 -2.77 16.40
N MET A 106 2.66 -2.94 15.36
CA MET A 106 1.34 -3.54 15.43
C MET A 106 1.11 -4.40 14.19
N TYR A 107 0.17 -5.34 14.29
CA TYR A 107 -0.31 -6.18 13.19
C TYR A 107 -1.58 -5.58 12.60
N GLY A 108 -1.63 -5.49 11.28
CA GLY A 108 -2.75 -4.88 10.54
C GLY A 108 -2.27 -4.42 9.16
N SER A 109 -2.97 -3.45 8.60
CA SER A 109 -2.64 -2.91 7.28
C SER A 109 -1.92 -1.58 7.37
N LEU A 110 -0.93 -1.37 6.50
CA LEU A 110 -0.22 -0.10 6.41
C LEU A 110 -1.13 0.95 5.76
N CYS A 111 -1.33 2.08 6.43
CA CYS A 111 -2.15 3.21 5.96
C CYS A 111 -1.43 4.54 6.21
N TYR A 112 -1.97 5.65 5.71
CA TYR A 112 -1.59 6.96 6.22
C TYR A 112 -2.31 7.26 7.52
N VAL A 113 -1.68 8.08 8.37
CA VAL A 113 -2.26 8.56 9.64
C VAL A 113 -3.62 9.22 9.43
N ASN A 114 -3.79 9.98 8.33
CA ASN A 114 -5.04 10.69 8.04
C ASN A 114 -6.19 9.75 7.63
N ASP A 115 -5.88 8.52 7.22
CA ASP A 115 -6.86 7.55 6.76
C ASP A 115 -7.30 6.59 7.88
N VAL A 116 -6.72 6.72 9.08
CA VAL A 116 -7.04 5.91 10.25
C VAL A 116 -7.71 6.79 11.31
N HIS A 117 -8.85 6.36 11.82
CA HIS A 117 -9.56 7.09 12.87
C HIS A 117 -8.79 7.00 14.20
N GLU A 118 -8.59 8.15 14.86
CA GLU A 118 -7.98 8.24 16.21
C GLU A 118 -6.67 7.45 16.39
N VAL A 119 -5.68 7.69 15.52
CA VAL A 119 -4.38 7.02 15.57
C VAL A 119 -3.70 7.16 16.92
N LEU A 120 -3.41 6.01 17.55
CA LEU A 120 -2.60 5.91 18.76
C LEU A 120 -1.11 5.99 18.45
N PRO A 121 -0.26 6.49 19.37
CA PRO A 121 1.19 6.51 19.19
C PRO A 121 1.80 5.14 18.88
N SER A 122 1.22 4.05 19.41
CA SER A 122 1.66 2.69 19.14
C SER A 122 1.39 2.23 17.71
N GLN A 123 0.48 2.87 16.98
CA GLN A 123 0.19 2.57 15.57
C GLN A 123 1.13 3.27 14.61
N MET A 124 1.87 4.29 15.07
CA MET A 124 2.75 5.09 14.21
C MET A 124 3.93 4.26 13.72
N VAL A 125 4.18 4.29 12.41
CA VAL A 125 5.36 3.63 11.83
C VAL A 125 6.57 4.54 11.95
N HIS A 126 7.53 4.12 12.78
CA HIS A 126 8.77 4.86 12.99
C HIS A 126 9.77 4.58 11.87
N LEU A 127 9.88 5.54 10.95
CA LEU A 127 10.82 5.49 9.85
C LEU A 127 12.19 6.06 10.24
N PRO A 128 13.30 5.56 9.66
CA PRO A 128 14.63 6.10 9.92
C PRO A 128 14.70 7.61 9.69
N SER A 129 15.41 8.34 10.56
CA SER A 129 15.51 9.82 10.53
C SER A 129 16.00 10.42 9.21
N SER A 130 16.57 9.60 8.33
CA SER A 130 17.06 10.03 7.02
C SER A 130 15.96 10.11 5.95
N THR A 131 14.74 9.63 6.22
CA THR A 131 13.64 9.52 5.24
C THR A 131 13.01 10.86 4.84
N SER A 132 12.52 10.94 3.61
CA SER A 132 11.92 12.15 3.03
C SER A 132 10.54 12.49 3.63
N VAL A 133 9.97 11.61 4.45
CA VAL A 133 8.67 11.75 5.14
C VAL A 133 8.59 13.06 5.93
N ARG A 134 9.71 13.53 6.50
CA ARG A 134 9.78 14.83 7.20
C ARG A 134 9.41 16.03 6.34
N ARG A 135 9.47 15.91 5.00
CA ARG A 135 9.14 17.00 4.07
C ARG A 135 7.66 17.03 3.71
N GLU A 136 6.90 15.96 3.94
CA GLU A 136 5.46 15.90 3.65
C GLU A 136 4.69 15.31 4.86
N PRO A 137 4.32 16.14 5.85
CA PRO A 137 3.71 15.68 7.10
C PRO A 137 2.37 14.94 6.89
N HIS A 138 1.70 15.15 5.74
CA HIS A 138 0.48 14.43 5.38
C HIS A 138 0.72 12.98 4.93
N ARG A 139 1.97 12.55 4.76
CA ARG A 139 2.36 11.20 4.32
C ARG A 139 3.05 10.40 5.43
N GLN A 140 2.65 10.64 6.68
CA GLN A 140 3.05 9.80 7.82
C GLN A 140 2.28 8.49 7.79
N PHE A 141 2.97 7.39 8.10
CA PHE A 141 2.41 6.05 8.03
C PHE A 141 1.99 5.55 9.41
N ALA A 142 0.89 4.80 9.45
CA ALA A 142 0.40 4.11 10.63
C ALA A 142 -0.07 2.70 10.25
N VAL A 143 -0.16 1.82 11.25
CA VAL A 143 -0.84 0.54 11.12
C VAL A 143 -2.31 0.74 11.48
N GLY A 144 -3.19 0.50 10.52
CA GLY A 144 -4.64 0.51 10.67
C GLY A 144 -5.23 -0.90 10.74
N PRO A 145 -6.57 -1.00 10.73
CA PRO A 145 -7.27 -2.28 10.71
C PRO A 145 -6.83 -3.17 9.55
N THR A 146 -6.92 -4.48 9.72
CA THR A 146 -6.57 -5.44 8.67
C THR A 146 -7.50 -5.29 7.47
N THR A 147 -6.90 -5.32 6.28
CA THR A 147 -7.59 -5.39 4.98
C THR A 147 -7.55 -6.82 4.43
N ASN A 148 -7.20 -7.80 5.26
CA ASN A 148 -7.15 -9.21 4.86
C ASN A 148 -8.53 -9.69 4.40
N ARG A 149 -8.56 -10.24 3.19
CA ARG A 149 -9.76 -10.63 2.47
C ARG A 149 -10.56 -11.74 3.17
N THR A 150 -9.90 -12.58 3.97
CA THR A 150 -10.57 -13.65 4.73
C THR A 150 -11.65 -13.12 5.69
N TYR A 151 -11.53 -11.86 6.12
CA TYR A 151 -12.51 -11.20 6.98
C TYR A 151 -13.68 -10.56 6.22
N PHE A 152 -13.65 -10.58 4.89
CA PHE A 152 -14.64 -9.91 4.05
C PHE A 152 -15.34 -10.84 3.07
N ASP A 153 -14.67 -11.89 2.63
CA ASP A 153 -15.28 -12.93 1.80
C ASP A 153 -16.34 -13.73 2.60
N ASP A 154 -17.18 -14.47 1.88
CA ASP A 154 -18.18 -15.40 2.43
C ASP A 154 -19.18 -14.82 3.45
N GLY A 155 -19.46 -13.51 3.36
CA GLY A 155 -20.41 -12.81 4.24
C GLY A 155 -19.81 -12.33 5.56
N CYS A 156 -18.52 -12.58 5.81
CA CYS A 156 -17.82 -12.09 6.99
C CYS A 156 -17.74 -10.55 7.06
N GLY A 157 -17.81 -9.87 5.91
CA GLY A 157 -17.81 -8.42 5.84
C GLY A 157 -19.07 -7.75 6.40
N GLU A 158 -20.15 -8.50 6.62
CA GLU A 158 -21.40 -8.02 7.25
C GLU A 158 -21.38 -8.13 8.78
N VAL A 159 -20.39 -8.84 9.34
CA VAL A 159 -20.22 -9.00 10.78
C VAL A 159 -19.35 -7.87 11.31
N ASP A 160 -19.78 -7.25 12.41
CA ASP A 160 -19.00 -6.24 13.12
C ASP A 160 -17.90 -6.94 13.93
N SER A 161 -16.82 -7.31 13.24
CA SER A 161 -15.61 -7.86 13.84
C SER A 161 -14.61 -6.76 14.15
N ASP A 162 -13.94 -6.89 15.29
CA ASP A 162 -12.69 -6.17 15.53
C ASP A 162 -11.69 -6.60 14.46
N LEU A 163 -11.14 -5.63 13.74
CA LEU A 163 -10.15 -5.85 12.68
C LEU A 163 -8.79 -5.28 13.09
N GLY A 164 -8.63 -4.95 14.37
CA GLY A 164 -7.42 -4.39 14.93
C GLY A 164 -7.24 -2.91 14.58
N PRO A 165 -5.99 -2.42 14.61
CA PRO A 165 -4.74 -3.20 14.63
C PRO A 165 -4.45 -3.89 15.97
N TYR A 166 -3.65 -4.96 15.91
CA TYR A 166 -3.35 -5.82 17.05
C TYR A 166 -1.93 -5.61 17.57
N GLN A 167 -1.75 -5.65 18.90
CA GLN A 167 -0.41 -5.55 19.51
C GLN A 167 0.38 -6.85 19.41
N THR A 168 -0.31 -7.99 19.42
CA THR A 168 0.32 -9.30 19.41
C THR A 168 -0.14 -10.10 18.19
N PHE A 169 0.71 -11.06 17.81
CA PHE A 169 0.39 -12.01 16.77
C PHE A 169 -0.79 -12.92 17.14
N ASP A 170 -0.88 -13.31 18.41
CA ASP A 170 -1.97 -14.15 18.92
C ASP A 170 -3.33 -13.47 18.79
N ASP A 171 -3.40 -12.17 19.09
CA ASP A 171 -4.63 -11.39 18.95
C ASP A 171 -5.08 -11.31 17.48
N ASN A 172 -4.12 -11.16 16.55
CA ASN A 172 -4.39 -11.12 15.11
C ASN A 172 -4.94 -12.45 14.57
N ILE A 173 -4.41 -13.60 15.01
CA ILE A 173 -4.91 -14.91 14.53
C ILE A 173 -6.27 -15.27 15.14
N ARG A 174 -6.56 -14.76 16.34
CA ARG A 174 -7.78 -15.11 17.07
C ARG A 174 -8.98 -14.24 16.71
N SER A 175 -8.77 -13.07 16.10
CA SER A 175 -9.85 -12.28 15.50
C SER A 175 -10.37 -12.96 14.25
#